data_AF-A0A059LIA6-F1
#
_entry.id   AF-A0A059LIA6-F1
#
_cell.length_a   1.000
_cell.length_b   1.000
_cell.length_c   1.000
_cell.angle_alpha   90.00
_cell.angle_beta   90.00
_cell.angle_gamma   90.00
#
_symmetry.space_group_name_H-M   'P 1'
#
loop_
_entity.id
_entity.type
_entity.pdbx_description
1 polymer ?
#
loop_
_entity_poly.entity_id
_entity_poly.type
_entity_poly.pdbx_seq_one_letter_code
_entity_poly.pdbx_strand_id
1 'polypeptide(L)'
;MAASASGAKAAARALSATDDAQRPIQDGHRPRPSNPAPFSAHRSHSPAQALRPPRASSSSVGASLRRRASHLRSVWPLFFPMACLFFLLSFVNTIVDGLKDSLVVTATGGGPHVLPFVTVYGVLPSSFLFLLAYSWASSRLSRARMFELVVSLFAAVFVVFGLAYPHHELLHLDNLAVFLSSLLPVGAAGLVGMLRNWTFSLFFCVSELWGDVCLSLLFWGLANEITALKDAALLYPLLGVGANLAQATAGR
;
A
#
# COMPACT_ATOMS: atom_id res chain seq x y z
N MET A 1 8.52 -7.86 1.41
CA MET A 1 8.43 -7.42 -0.01
C MET A 1 7.24 -7.99 -0.81
N ALA A 2 6.63 -9.13 -0.47
CA ALA A 2 5.51 -9.69 -1.26
C ALA A 2 4.10 -9.13 -0.93
N ALA A 3 3.87 -8.61 0.28
CA ALA A 3 2.53 -8.20 0.74
C ALA A 3 1.97 -6.96 0.02
N SER A 4 2.77 -5.90 -0.15
CA SER A 4 2.32 -4.64 -0.77
C SER A 4 1.88 -4.78 -2.24
N ALA A 5 2.36 -5.80 -2.95
CA ALA A 5 1.95 -6.07 -4.34
C ALA A 5 0.60 -6.82 -4.44
N SER A 6 0.12 -7.41 -3.34
CA SER A 6 -1.12 -8.18 -3.29
C SER A 6 -2.37 -7.29 -3.36
N GLY A 7 -2.39 -6.19 -2.57
CA GLY A 7 -3.51 -5.25 -2.54
C GLY A 7 -3.80 -4.58 -3.89
N ALA A 8 -2.75 -4.19 -4.62
CA ALA A 8 -2.88 -3.60 -5.95
C ALA A 8 -3.48 -4.58 -6.98
N LYS A 9 -3.11 -5.87 -6.91
CA LYS A 9 -3.69 -6.91 -7.78
C LYS A 9 -5.14 -7.24 -7.41
N ALA A 10 -5.50 -7.22 -6.12
CA ALA A 10 -6.87 -7.45 -5.67
C ALA A 10 -7.83 -6.35 -6.16
N ALA A 11 -7.45 -5.08 -6.04
CA ALA A 11 -8.25 -3.95 -6.52
C ALA A 11 -8.46 -3.96 -8.05
N ALA A 12 -7.41 -4.28 -8.82
CA ALA A 12 -7.53 -4.38 -10.28
C ALA A 12 -8.46 -5.51 -10.74
N ARG A 13 -8.49 -6.64 -10.01
CA ARG A 13 -9.32 -7.81 -10.35
C ARG A 13 -10.80 -7.63 -10.01
N ALA A 14 -11.12 -6.80 -9.02
CA ALA A 14 -12.49 -6.43 -8.70
C ALA A 14 -13.12 -5.54 -9.79
N LEU A 15 -12.34 -4.60 -10.35
CA LEU A 15 -12.80 -3.71 -11.43
C LEU A 15 -13.08 -4.45 -12.75
N SER A 16 -12.36 -5.54 -13.05
CA SER A 16 -12.63 -6.37 -14.24
C SER A 16 -13.88 -7.25 -14.12
N ALA A 17 -14.39 -7.49 -12.91
CA ALA A 17 -15.54 -8.39 -12.69
C ALA A 17 -16.90 -7.69 -12.88
N THR A 18 -16.93 -6.36 -12.94
CA THR A 18 -18.18 -5.58 -13.02
C THR A 18 -18.63 -5.29 -14.46
N ASP A 19 -17.75 -5.50 -15.46
CA ASP A 19 -17.99 -5.13 -16.87
C ASP A 19 -18.69 -6.25 -17.69
N ASP A 20 -18.58 -7.52 -17.25
CA ASP A 20 -19.20 -8.66 -17.94
C ASP A 20 -20.73 -8.80 -17.68
N ALA A 21 -21.31 -7.95 -16.83
CA ALA A 21 -22.72 -8.03 -16.41
C ALA A 21 -23.72 -7.35 -17.38
N GLN A 22 -23.25 -6.71 -18.47
CA GLN A 22 -24.11 -5.98 -19.41
C GLN A 22 -23.91 -6.43 -20.87
N ARG A 23 -24.45 -7.60 -21.22
CA ARG A 23 -24.69 -8.00 -22.62
C ARG A 23 -26.21 -7.96 -22.93
N PRO A 24 -26.65 -7.26 -24.00
CA PRO A 24 -28.05 -7.29 -24.40
C PRO A 24 -28.40 -8.58 -25.16
N ILE A 25 -29.62 -9.07 -24.94
CA ILE A 25 -30.20 -10.23 -25.64
C ILE A 25 -30.66 -9.79 -27.05
N GLN A 26 -30.39 -10.61 -28.07
CA GLN A 26 -30.92 -10.42 -29.44
C GLN A 26 -31.97 -11.48 -29.82
N ASP A 27 -33.15 -10.95 -30.15
CA ASP A 27 -34.18 -11.35 -31.12
C ASP A 27 -34.38 -12.81 -31.58
N GLY A 28 -35.65 -13.23 -31.54
CA GLY A 28 -36.18 -14.41 -32.21
C GLY A 28 -37.50 -14.16 -32.96
N HIS A 29 -37.43 -14.16 -34.30
CA HIS A 29 -38.45 -14.57 -35.28
C HIS A 29 -39.91 -14.03 -35.22
N ARG A 30 -40.31 -13.30 -36.28
CA ARG A 30 -41.67 -13.36 -36.89
C ARG A 30 -41.62 -13.21 -38.45
N PRO A 31 -42.57 -13.77 -39.22
CA PRO A 31 -42.48 -13.90 -40.69
C PRO A 31 -43.21 -12.82 -41.53
N ARG A 32 -42.94 -12.78 -42.84
CA ARG A 32 -43.57 -11.91 -43.88
C ARG A 32 -44.87 -12.51 -44.46
N PRO A 33 -45.78 -11.69 -45.05
CA PRO A 33 -45.77 -11.34 -46.50
C PRO A 33 -45.83 -9.78 -46.72
N SER A 34 -46.12 -9.12 -47.86
CA SER A 34 -46.64 -9.48 -49.21
C SER A 34 -46.04 -8.60 -50.37
N ASN A 35 -46.70 -8.55 -51.53
CA ASN A 35 -46.44 -7.82 -52.79
C ASN A 35 -47.60 -6.80 -53.10
N PRO A 36 -47.69 -6.03 -54.22
CA PRO A 36 -46.68 -5.35 -55.08
C PRO A 36 -47.03 -3.91 -55.59
N ALA A 37 -46.02 -3.14 -56.07
CA ALA A 37 -46.05 -2.12 -57.17
C ALA A 37 -46.94 -0.82 -57.03
N PRO A 38 -46.79 0.24 -57.89
CA PRO A 38 -45.89 0.42 -59.04
C PRO A 38 -45.05 1.74 -59.11
N PHE A 39 -44.19 1.78 -60.11
CA PHE A 39 -43.54 2.93 -60.79
C PHE A 39 -43.82 4.38 -60.33
N SER A 40 -42.74 5.11 -60.02
CA SER A 40 -42.55 6.47 -60.56
C SER A 40 -41.05 6.74 -60.75
N ALA A 41 -40.68 7.30 -61.91
CA ALA A 41 -39.30 7.61 -62.26
C ALA A 41 -39.06 9.12 -62.17
N HIS A 42 -38.02 9.56 -61.45
CA HIS A 42 -37.23 10.72 -61.88
C HIS A 42 -35.91 10.92 -61.13
N ARG A 43 -34.93 11.44 -61.89
CA ARG A 43 -33.72 12.16 -61.47
C ARG A 43 -32.57 11.34 -60.89
N SER A 44 -31.70 10.97 -61.82
CA SER A 44 -30.25 10.84 -61.64
C SER A 44 -29.64 11.92 -60.74
N HIS A 45 -29.02 11.51 -59.63
CA HIS A 45 -27.95 12.26 -58.97
C HIS A 45 -26.72 11.37 -58.84
N SER A 46 -25.54 11.98 -59.04
CA SER A 46 -24.30 11.27 -59.39
C SER A 46 -23.65 10.53 -58.18
N PRO A 47 -23.13 9.30 -58.36
CA PRO A 47 -22.49 8.53 -57.29
C PRO A 47 -21.03 8.96 -57.09
N ALA A 48 -20.79 10.05 -56.34
CA ALA A 48 -19.43 10.58 -56.14
C ALA A 48 -19.13 11.18 -54.75
N GLN A 49 -19.90 10.87 -53.71
CA GLN A 49 -19.51 11.16 -52.32
C GLN A 49 -18.92 9.92 -51.65
N ALA A 50 -17.77 9.50 -52.18
CA ALA A 50 -16.93 8.49 -51.56
C ALA A 50 -16.45 8.95 -50.17
N LEU A 51 -16.37 7.98 -49.26
CA LEU A 51 -15.86 8.11 -47.90
C LEU A 51 -14.59 8.98 -47.83
N ARG A 52 -14.74 10.23 -47.39
CA ARG A 52 -13.61 10.99 -46.85
C ARG A 52 -13.37 10.50 -45.43
N PRO A 53 -12.23 9.87 -45.10
CA PRO A 53 -11.87 9.68 -43.70
C PRO A 53 -11.78 11.07 -43.04
N PRO A 54 -12.18 11.21 -41.76
CA PRO A 54 -12.07 12.48 -41.07
C PRO A 54 -10.60 12.92 -41.11
N ARG A 55 -10.33 14.09 -41.69
CA ARG A 55 -8.99 14.68 -41.70
C ARG A 55 -8.59 14.93 -40.26
N ALA A 56 -7.78 14.04 -39.69
CA ALA A 56 -7.15 14.20 -38.39
C ALA A 56 -6.27 15.47 -38.44
N SER A 57 -6.83 16.58 -37.98
CA SER A 57 -6.14 17.86 -38.00
C SER A 57 -4.98 17.82 -37.01
N SER A 58 -3.80 18.26 -37.43
CA SER A 58 -2.62 18.39 -36.56
C SER A 58 -2.87 19.27 -35.32
N SER A 59 -3.86 20.17 -35.40
CA SER A 59 -4.35 20.96 -34.27
C SER A 59 -4.97 20.12 -33.14
N SER A 60 -5.57 18.96 -33.42
CA SER A 60 -6.14 18.06 -32.41
C SER A 60 -5.08 17.46 -31.48
N VAL A 61 -3.93 17.06 -32.05
CA VAL A 61 -2.78 16.52 -31.31
C VAL A 61 -2.11 17.61 -30.46
N GLY A 62 -1.91 18.81 -31.02
CA GLY A 62 -1.39 19.94 -30.26
C GLY A 62 -2.32 20.40 -29.12
N ALA A 63 -3.64 20.29 -29.30
CA ALA A 63 -4.62 20.58 -28.26
C ALA A 63 -4.66 19.51 -27.15
N SER A 64 -4.57 18.22 -27.50
CA SER A 64 -4.56 17.13 -26.51
C SER A 64 -3.26 17.11 -25.69
N LEU A 65 -2.12 17.39 -26.32
CA LEU A 65 -0.82 17.55 -25.62
C LEU A 65 -0.84 18.75 -24.65
N ARG A 66 -1.33 19.92 -25.07
CA ARG A 66 -1.46 21.08 -24.18
C ARG A 66 -2.41 20.82 -23.01
N ARG A 67 -3.54 20.12 -23.25
CA ARG A 67 -4.50 19.74 -22.21
C ARG A 67 -3.90 18.72 -21.21
N ARG A 68 -3.06 17.78 -21.68
CA ARG A 68 -2.27 16.91 -20.79
C ARG A 68 -1.25 17.71 -19.98
N ALA A 69 -0.50 18.63 -20.60
CA ALA A 69 0.50 19.43 -19.91
C ALA A 69 -0.09 20.36 -18.83
N SER A 70 -1.25 20.98 -19.07
CA SER A 70 -1.94 21.79 -18.06
C SER A 70 -2.51 20.93 -16.92
N HIS A 71 -3.04 19.74 -17.23
CA HIS A 71 -3.50 18.77 -16.24
C HIS A 71 -2.35 18.30 -15.33
N LEU A 72 -1.21 17.92 -15.92
CA LEU A 72 0.01 17.60 -15.19
C LEU A 72 0.42 18.74 -14.26
N ARG A 73 0.51 19.98 -14.78
CA ARG A 73 0.84 21.18 -13.99
C ARG A 73 -0.06 21.38 -12.77
N SER A 74 -1.34 20.95 -12.85
CA SER A 74 -2.28 21.03 -11.73
C SER A 74 -2.05 19.98 -10.64
N VAL A 75 -1.48 18.82 -10.94
CA VAL A 75 -1.30 17.72 -9.97
C VAL A 75 0.09 17.68 -9.33
N TRP A 76 1.12 18.29 -9.95
CA TRP A 76 2.46 18.43 -9.37
C TRP A 76 2.51 18.99 -7.93
N PRO A 77 1.76 20.06 -7.55
CA PRO A 77 1.81 20.58 -6.17
C PRO A 77 1.20 19.63 -5.13
N LEU A 78 0.35 18.69 -5.54
CA LEU A 78 -0.13 17.59 -4.68
C LEU A 78 0.89 16.43 -4.65
N PHE A 79 1.48 16.11 -5.80
CA PHE A 79 2.43 15.01 -5.93
C PHE A 79 3.65 15.19 -5.02
N PHE A 80 4.29 16.37 -5.02
CA PHE A 80 5.54 16.58 -4.29
C PHE A 80 5.44 16.32 -2.77
N PRO A 81 4.47 16.89 -2.00
CA PRO A 81 4.33 16.59 -0.58
C PRO A 81 3.94 15.13 -0.33
N MET A 82 3.09 14.52 -1.16
CA MET A 82 2.74 13.11 -1.04
C MET A 82 3.94 12.18 -1.29
N ALA A 83 4.78 12.49 -2.28
CA ALA A 83 6.00 11.74 -2.58
C ALA A 83 7.06 11.92 -1.49
N CYS A 84 7.22 13.12 -0.95
CA CYS A 84 8.11 13.39 0.18
C CYS A 84 7.66 12.61 1.44
N LEU A 85 6.36 12.63 1.75
CA LEU A 85 5.80 11.85 2.86
C LEU A 85 6.02 10.35 2.66
N PHE A 86 5.73 9.81 1.47
CA PHE A 86 5.93 8.40 1.17
C PHE A 86 7.40 7.99 1.25
N PHE A 87 8.30 8.82 0.72
CA PHE A 87 9.74 8.65 0.82
C PHE A 87 10.20 8.57 2.27
N LEU A 88 9.79 9.51 3.13
CA LEU A 88 10.17 9.54 4.54
C LEU A 88 9.65 8.31 5.30
N LEU A 89 8.37 7.93 5.10
CA LEU A 89 7.81 6.73 5.72
C LEU A 89 8.54 5.45 5.26
N SER A 90 8.87 5.37 3.96
CA SER A 90 9.57 4.23 3.35
C SER A 90 11.04 4.15 3.79
N PHE A 91 11.69 5.30 3.98
CA PHE A 91 13.06 5.41 4.48
C PHE A 91 13.15 4.92 5.92
N VAL A 92 12.28 5.44 6.81
CA VAL A 92 12.19 4.94 8.20
C VAL A 92 11.87 3.45 8.23
N ASN A 93 10.91 2.99 7.41
CA ASN A 93 10.60 1.56 7.30
C ASN A 93 11.84 0.74 6.94
N THR A 94 12.60 1.18 5.93
CA THR A 94 13.78 0.46 5.46
C THR A 94 14.84 0.34 6.54
N ILE A 95 15.04 1.39 7.35
CA ILE A 95 15.96 1.35 8.50
C ILE A 95 15.46 0.37 9.56
N VAL A 96 14.21 0.48 10.03
CA VAL A 96 13.71 -0.38 11.12
C VAL A 96 13.58 -1.85 10.69
N ASP A 97 13.21 -2.13 9.43
CA ASP A 97 13.25 -3.48 8.85
C ASP A 97 14.67 -4.05 8.73
N GLY A 98 15.72 -3.21 8.71
CA GLY A 98 17.12 -3.68 8.74
C GLY A 98 17.60 -3.95 10.17
N LEU A 99 17.19 -3.11 11.11
CA LEU A 99 17.60 -3.20 12.50
C LEU A 99 16.86 -4.28 13.29
N LYS A 100 15.55 -4.48 13.07
CA LYS A 100 14.72 -5.39 13.90
C LYS A 100 15.26 -6.83 13.92
N ASP A 101 15.58 -7.39 12.75
CA ASP A 101 16.08 -8.75 12.61
C ASP A 101 17.48 -8.86 13.22
N SER A 102 18.34 -7.89 12.88
CA SER A 102 19.72 -7.81 13.36
C SER A 102 19.79 -7.80 14.88
N LEU A 103 19.03 -6.93 15.55
CA LEU A 103 19.00 -6.80 17.01
C LEU A 103 18.58 -8.09 17.71
N VAL A 104 17.54 -8.78 17.22
CA VAL A 104 17.05 -10.04 17.80
C VAL A 104 18.03 -11.20 17.52
N VAL A 105 18.70 -11.19 16.38
CA VAL A 105 19.66 -12.25 15.99
C VAL A 105 21.00 -12.12 16.72
N THR A 106 21.51 -10.91 16.94
CA THR A 106 22.83 -10.70 17.58
C THR A 106 22.81 -10.64 19.10
N ALA A 107 21.62 -10.59 19.72
CA ALA A 107 21.48 -10.50 21.17
C ALA A 107 21.98 -11.76 21.91
N THR A 108 22.33 -11.60 23.18
CA THR A 108 22.77 -12.71 24.04
C THR A 108 21.62 -13.69 24.27
N GLY A 109 21.82 -14.97 23.90
CA GLY A 109 20.73 -15.96 23.88
C GLY A 109 19.64 -15.66 22.85
N GLY A 110 19.93 -14.78 21.88
CA GLY A 110 19.12 -14.52 20.70
C GLY A 110 19.44 -15.50 19.55
N GLY A 111 19.09 -15.10 18.33
CA GLY A 111 19.42 -15.84 17.11
C GLY A 111 18.23 -16.04 16.17
N PRO A 112 18.43 -16.59 14.96
CA PRO A 112 17.38 -16.69 13.94
C PRO A 112 16.17 -17.53 14.38
N HIS A 113 16.39 -18.47 15.30
CA HIS A 113 15.36 -19.32 15.88
C HIS A 113 14.38 -18.58 16.83
N VAL A 114 14.70 -17.35 17.24
CA VAL A 114 13.82 -16.48 18.03
C VAL A 114 12.76 -15.81 17.13
N LEU A 115 13.11 -15.45 15.89
CA LEU A 115 12.25 -14.67 14.98
C LEU A 115 10.84 -15.25 14.81
N PRO A 116 10.64 -16.57 14.57
CA PRO A 116 9.28 -17.13 14.44
C PRO A 116 8.44 -16.98 15.71
N PHE A 117 9.06 -17.03 16.89
CA PHE A 117 8.36 -16.82 18.17
C PHE A 117 7.95 -15.35 18.33
N VAL A 118 8.82 -14.39 18.00
CA VAL A 118 8.47 -12.96 18.07
C VAL A 118 7.34 -12.64 17.08
N THR A 119 7.39 -13.17 15.86
CA THR A 119 6.31 -12.98 14.88
C THR A 119 4.98 -13.55 15.38
N VAL A 120 4.96 -14.80 15.86
CA VAL A 120 3.70 -15.47 16.26
C VAL A 120 3.14 -14.94 17.60
N TYR A 121 4.00 -14.72 18.60
CA TYR A 121 3.57 -14.37 19.97
C TYR A 121 3.72 -12.89 20.33
N GLY A 122 4.50 -12.12 19.58
CA GLY A 122 4.63 -10.67 19.73
C GLY A 122 3.86 -9.88 18.66
N VAL A 123 4.17 -10.12 17.39
CA VAL A 123 3.60 -9.34 16.27
C VAL A 123 2.11 -9.63 16.11
N LEU A 124 1.67 -10.89 15.98
CA LEU A 124 0.25 -11.17 15.76
C LEU A 124 -0.68 -10.60 16.86
N PRO A 125 -0.38 -10.75 18.17
CA PRO A 125 -1.21 -10.16 19.22
C PRO A 125 -1.15 -8.62 19.23
N SER A 126 0.02 -8.02 18.99
CA SER A 126 0.15 -6.55 18.94
C SER A 126 -0.55 -5.94 17.72
N SER A 127 -0.50 -6.59 16.55
CA SER A 127 -1.28 -6.19 15.36
C SER A 127 -2.78 -6.28 15.61
N PHE A 128 -3.27 -7.33 16.29
CA PHE A 128 -4.69 -7.44 16.64
C PHE A 128 -5.13 -6.36 17.65
N LEU A 129 -4.33 -6.13 18.70
CA LEU A 129 -4.57 -5.06 19.67
C LEU A 129 -4.56 -3.67 19.00
N PHE A 130 -3.60 -3.42 18.12
CA PHE A 130 -3.54 -2.19 17.34
C PHE A 130 -4.77 -2.02 16.45
N LEU A 131 -5.21 -3.08 15.75
CA LEU A 131 -6.39 -3.03 14.89
C LEU A 131 -7.67 -2.68 15.68
N LEU A 132 -7.84 -3.24 16.89
CA LEU A 132 -8.96 -2.89 17.77
C LEU A 132 -8.89 -1.42 18.23
N ALA A 133 -7.71 -0.97 18.67
CA ALA A 133 -7.49 0.41 19.10
C ALA A 133 -7.70 1.42 17.95
N TYR A 134 -7.19 1.11 16.76
CA TYR A 134 -7.36 1.91 15.55
C TYR A 134 -8.81 1.95 15.11
N SER A 135 -9.51 0.80 15.09
CA SER A 135 -10.94 0.74 14.76
C SER A 135 -11.76 1.64 15.67
N TRP A 136 -11.57 1.51 16.99
CA TRP A 136 -12.20 2.39 17.98
C TRP A 136 -11.86 3.87 17.77
N ALA A 137 -10.58 4.22 17.58
CA ALA A 137 -10.16 5.61 17.45
C ALA A 137 -10.62 6.26 16.12
N SER A 138 -10.65 5.48 15.04
CA SER A 138 -11.10 5.91 13.71
C SER A 138 -12.58 6.30 13.66
N SER A 139 -13.41 5.78 14.58
CA SER A 139 -14.81 6.20 14.75
C SER A 139 -14.99 7.57 15.41
N ARG A 140 -13.92 8.14 16.01
CA ARG A 140 -13.96 9.36 16.84
C ARG A 140 -13.07 10.50 16.33
N LEU A 141 -12.03 10.19 15.56
CA LEU A 141 -11.00 11.14 15.13
C LEU A 141 -10.95 11.26 13.61
N SER A 142 -10.66 12.47 13.12
CA SER A 142 -10.50 12.73 11.69
C SER A 142 -9.24 12.05 11.13
N ARG A 143 -9.20 11.80 9.82
CA ARG A 143 -8.07 11.07 9.19
C ARG A 143 -6.71 11.77 9.38
N ALA A 144 -6.70 13.11 9.33
CA ALA A 144 -5.49 13.89 9.62
C ALA A 144 -5.02 13.72 11.08
N ARG A 145 -5.93 13.73 12.07
CA ARG A 145 -5.59 13.51 13.48
C ARG A 145 -5.18 12.05 13.76
N MET A 146 -5.77 11.08 13.06
CA MET A 146 -5.32 9.68 13.07
C MET A 146 -3.89 9.55 12.58
N PHE A 147 -3.55 10.18 11.46
CA PHE A 147 -2.19 10.17 10.93
C PHE A 147 -1.18 10.77 11.93
N GLU A 148 -1.46 11.97 12.43
CA GLU A 148 -0.63 12.68 13.40
C GLU A 148 -0.41 11.87 14.70
N LEU A 149 -1.49 11.36 15.30
CA LEU A 149 -1.45 10.58 16.55
C LEU A 149 -0.66 9.29 16.38
N VAL A 150 -0.94 8.52 15.32
CA VAL A 150 -0.30 7.21 15.14
C VAL A 150 1.19 7.38 14.82
N VAL A 151 1.56 8.27 13.89
CA VAL A 151 2.97 8.49 13.54
C VAL A 151 3.77 9.02 14.73
N SER A 152 3.20 9.94 15.52
CA SER A 152 3.85 10.45 16.74
C SER A 152 3.99 9.37 17.84
N LEU A 153 3.01 8.47 17.99
CA LEU A 153 3.10 7.34 18.91
C LEU A 153 4.25 6.39 18.54
N PHE A 154 4.35 5.98 17.27
CA PHE A 154 5.47 5.14 16.81
C PHE A 154 6.82 5.84 16.98
N ALA A 155 6.92 7.12 16.59
CA ALA A 155 8.13 7.91 16.74
C ALA A 155 8.56 8.03 18.21
N ALA A 156 7.63 8.25 19.13
CA ALA A 156 7.91 8.30 20.57
C ALA A 156 8.48 6.96 21.09
N VAL A 157 7.90 5.83 20.66
CA VAL A 157 8.40 4.50 21.05
C VAL A 157 9.82 4.25 20.50
N PHE A 158 10.10 4.64 19.25
CA PHE A 158 11.46 4.53 18.68
C PHE A 158 12.47 5.42 19.41
N VAL A 159 12.10 6.64 19.81
CA VAL A 159 12.97 7.53 20.61
C VAL A 159 13.23 6.93 21.99
N VAL A 160 12.20 6.45 22.69
CA VAL A 160 12.35 5.78 23.99
C VAL A 160 13.24 4.54 23.88
N PHE A 161 13.08 3.74 22.83
CA PHE A 161 13.96 2.60 22.55
C PHE A 161 15.42 3.04 22.34
N GLY A 162 15.66 4.06 21.52
CA GLY A 162 17.00 4.58 21.25
C GLY A 162 17.71 5.11 22.51
N LEU A 163 16.97 5.67 23.46
CA LEU A 163 17.49 6.11 24.76
C LEU A 163 17.72 4.94 25.74
N ALA A 164 16.90 3.89 25.66
CA ALA A 164 17.05 2.68 26.48
C ALA A 164 18.17 1.75 25.97
N TYR A 165 18.46 1.76 24.67
CA TYR A 165 19.39 0.83 24.01
C TYR A 165 20.81 0.79 24.61
N PRO A 166 21.46 1.91 25.00
CA PRO A 166 22.77 1.86 25.67
C PRO A 166 22.78 1.10 26.99
N HIS A 167 21.62 0.91 27.62
CA HIS A 167 21.44 0.25 28.91
C HIS A 167 20.79 -1.14 28.79
N HIS A 168 20.76 -1.72 27.58
CA HIS A 168 20.02 -2.96 27.30
C HIS A 168 20.44 -4.14 28.20
N GLU A 169 21.73 -4.27 28.54
CA GLU A 169 22.24 -5.31 29.44
C GLU A 169 21.59 -5.28 30.83
N LEU A 170 21.20 -4.09 31.33
CA LEU A 170 20.50 -3.94 32.62
C LEU A 170 18.99 -4.20 32.52
N LEU A 171 18.44 -4.17 31.31
CA LEU A 171 17.01 -4.33 31.04
C LEU A 171 16.64 -5.77 30.65
N HIS A 172 17.63 -6.59 30.28
CA HIS A 172 17.43 -7.97 29.84
C HIS A 172 17.22 -8.93 31.01
N LEU A 173 16.29 -9.87 30.84
CA LEU A 173 15.78 -10.73 31.91
C LEU A 173 16.59 -12.02 32.03
N ASP A 174 17.89 -11.89 32.30
CA ASP A 174 18.84 -13.02 32.34
C ASP A 174 18.46 -14.09 33.36
N ASN A 175 18.09 -13.70 34.59
CA ASN A 175 17.67 -14.64 35.63
C ASN A 175 16.40 -15.41 35.24
N LEU A 176 15.45 -14.75 34.56
CA LEU A 176 14.25 -15.40 34.03
C LEU A 176 14.62 -16.38 32.90
N ALA A 177 15.59 -16.02 32.04
CA ALA A 177 16.05 -16.88 30.97
C ALA A 177 16.70 -18.16 31.48
N VAL A 178 17.51 -18.08 32.54
CA VAL A 178 18.12 -19.25 33.20
C VAL A 178 17.04 -20.14 33.82
N PHE A 179 16.08 -19.54 34.55
CA PHE A 179 14.96 -20.28 35.13
C PHE A 179 14.13 -21.00 34.06
N LEU A 180 13.69 -20.29 33.00
CA LEU A 180 12.91 -20.90 31.93
C LEU A 180 13.69 -21.96 31.15
N SER A 181 14.99 -21.77 30.90
CA SER A 181 15.84 -22.79 30.26
C SER A 181 15.99 -24.06 31.11
N SER A 182 15.81 -23.98 32.44
CA SER A 182 15.82 -25.17 33.30
C SER A 182 14.50 -25.95 33.29
N LEU A 183 13.41 -25.31 32.85
CA LEU A 183 12.04 -25.86 32.90
C LEU A 183 11.51 -26.28 31.52
N LEU A 184 11.90 -25.56 30.45
CA LEU A 184 11.37 -25.74 29.10
C LEU A 184 12.29 -26.64 28.25
N PRO A 185 11.72 -27.41 27.28
CA PRO A 185 12.51 -28.19 26.35
C PRO A 185 13.29 -27.31 25.37
N VAL A 186 14.40 -27.82 24.83
CA VAL A 186 15.30 -27.13 23.89
C VAL A 186 14.56 -26.47 22.71
N GLY A 187 13.48 -27.08 22.20
CA GLY A 187 12.67 -26.52 21.12
C GLY A 187 11.99 -25.17 21.44
N ALA A 188 11.87 -24.81 22.72
CA ALA A 188 11.33 -23.52 23.16
C ALA A 188 12.42 -22.46 23.47
N ALA A 189 13.69 -22.72 23.16
CA ALA A 189 14.78 -21.76 23.34
C ALA A 189 14.49 -20.40 22.67
N GLY A 190 13.79 -20.39 21.53
CA GLY A 190 13.37 -19.16 20.86
C GLY A 190 12.39 -18.31 21.67
N LEU A 191 11.47 -18.96 22.42
CA LEU A 191 10.57 -18.27 23.35
C LEU A 191 11.35 -17.69 24.54
N VAL A 192 12.35 -18.42 25.05
CA VAL A 192 13.21 -17.92 26.13
C VAL A 192 14.05 -16.72 25.67
N GLY A 193 14.63 -16.79 24.47
CA GLY A 193 15.37 -15.68 23.86
C GLY A 193 14.52 -14.43 23.63
N MET A 194 13.26 -14.60 23.21
CA MET A 194 12.26 -13.53 23.08
C MET A 194 11.96 -12.84 24.42
N LEU A 195 11.74 -13.62 25.48
CA LEU A 195 11.41 -13.10 26.82
C LEU A 195 12.61 -12.49 27.53
N ARG A 196 13.81 -13.06 27.35
CA ARG A 196 15.07 -12.49 27.83
C ARG A 196 15.30 -11.09 27.28
N ASN A 197 15.23 -10.97 25.95
CA ASN A 197 15.51 -9.76 25.19
C ASN A 197 14.21 -8.99 24.89
N TRP A 198 13.32 -8.84 25.88
CA TRP A 198 11.97 -8.31 25.68
C TRP A 198 11.94 -6.90 25.06
N THR A 199 12.95 -6.06 25.33
CA THR A 199 13.09 -4.73 24.73
C THR A 199 13.30 -4.80 23.21
N PHE A 200 14.11 -5.75 22.74
CA PHE A 200 14.34 -5.99 21.32
C PHE A 200 13.12 -6.67 20.67
N SER A 201 12.46 -7.59 21.37
CA SER A 201 11.19 -8.19 20.93
C SER A 201 10.08 -7.13 20.78
N LEU A 202 10.01 -6.14 21.68
CA LEU A 202 9.06 -5.02 21.58
C LEU A 202 9.43 -4.09 20.41
N PHE A 203 10.71 -3.73 20.24
CA PHE A 203 11.17 -2.97 19.08
C PHE A 203 10.85 -3.69 17.76
N PHE A 204 11.02 -5.01 17.71
CA PHE A 204 10.66 -5.84 16.57
C PHE A 204 9.18 -5.73 16.23
N CYS A 205 8.29 -5.89 17.22
CA CYS A 205 6.84 -5.74 17.02
C CYS A 205 6.49 -4.35 16.49
N VAL A 206 7.02 -3.29 17.12
CA VAL A 206 6.75 -1.90 16.72
C VAL A 206 7.29 -1.60 15.31
N SER A 207 8.40 -2.23 14.92
CA SER A 207 8.98 -2.10 13.57
C SER A 207 8.15 -2.81 12.50
N GLU A 208 7.64 -4.01 12.76
CA GLU A 208 6.70 -4.69 11.86
C GLU A 208 5.41 -3.88 11.68
N LEU A 209 4.82 -3.43 12.81
CA LEU A 209 3.61 -2.62 12.78
C LEU A 209 3.82 -1.27 12.06
N TRP A 210 5.02 -0.68 12.08
CA TRP A 210 5.29 0.56 11.33
C TRP A 210 5.04 0.38 9.82
N GLY A 211 5.53 -0.71 9.22
CA GLY A 211 5.36 -0.97 7.80
C GLY A 211 3.91 -1.22 7.42
N ASP A 212 3.21 -2.08 8.16
CA ASP A 212 1.80 -2.39 7.92
C ASP A 212 0.91 -1.16 8.15
N VAL A 213 1.11 -0.41 9.23
CA VAL A 213 0.25 0.71 9.60
C VAL A 213 0.59 1.98 8.81
N CYS A 214 1.85 2.40 8.76
CA CYS A 214 2.20 3.70 8.18
C CYS A 214 2.20 3.66 6.66
N LEU A 215 2.76 2.62 6.04
CA LEU A 215 2.79 2.50 4.57
C LEU A 215 1.50 1.92 3.98
N SER A 216 0.93 0.87 4.58
CA SER A 216 -0.22 0.19 3.97
C SER A 216 -1.57 0.80 4.34
N LEU A 217 -1.76 1.22 5.61
CA LEU A 217 -3.05 1.75 6.10
C LEU A 217 -3.14 3.28 6.02
N LEU A 218 -2.24 4.01 6.68
CA LEU A 218 -2.30 5.46 6.82
C LEU A 218 -1.99 6.18 5.50
N PHE A 219 -0.86 5.86 4.86
CA PHE A 219 -0.45 6.51 3.63
C PHE A 219 -1.49 6.35 2.51
N TRP A 220 -1.95 5.12 2.24
CA TRP A 220 -2.99 4.90 1.22
C TRP A 220 -4.36 5.45 1.63
N GLY A 221 -4.68 5.46 2.93
CA GLY A 221 -5.86 6.14 3.45
C GLY A 221 -5.86 7.63 3.14
N LEU A 222 -4.71 8.29 3.23
CA LEU A 222 -4.52 9.70 2.87
C LEU A 222 -4.46 9.90 1.34
N ALA A 223 -3.71 9.06 0.62
CA ALA A 223 -3.55 9.15 -0.83
C ALA A 223 -4.88 9.05 -1.57
N ASN A 224 -5.75 8.11 -1.16
CA ASN A 224 -7.10 7.93 -1.72
C ASN A 224 -8.07 9.07 -1.37
N GLU A 225 -7.81 9.84 -0.31
CA GLU A 225 -8.65 10.99 0.08
C GLU A 225 -8.31 12.24 -0.73
N ILE A 226 -7.03 12.53 -0.92
CA ILE A 226 -6.59 13.75 -1.60
C ILE A 226 -6.49 13.57 -3.14
N THR A 227 -6.25 12.34 -3.61
CA THR A 227 -6.09 12.06 -5.06
C THR A 227 -7.43 11.77 -5.72
N ALA A 228 -7.82 12.57 -6.70
CA ALA A 228 -9.00 12.25 -7.52
C ALA A 228 -8.75 10.99 -8.38
N LEU A 229 -9.79 10.19 -8.60
CA LEU A 229 -9.71 8.88 -9.28
C LEU A 229 -9.03 8.94 -10.68
N LYS A 230 -9.25 10.04 -11.41
CA LYS A 230 -8.62 10.32 -12.72
C LYS A 230 -7.09 10.52 -12.65
N ASP A 231 -6.58 10.93 -11.50
CA ASP A 231 -5.18 11.29 -11.26
C ASP A 231 -4.39 10.12 -10.64
N ALA A 232 -5.09 9.22 -9.91
CA ALA A 232 -4.49 8.06 -9.24
C ALA A 232 -3.67 7.17 -10.19
N ALA A 233 -4.16 6.93 -11.41
CA ALA A 233 -3.46 6.12 -12.42
C ALA A 233 -2.11 6.72 -12.88
N LEU A 234 -1.91 8.03 -12.69
CA LEU A 234 -0.65 8.72 -12.96
C LEU A 234 0.23 8.81 -11.70
N LEU A 235 -0.37 9.19 -10.57
CA LEU A 235 0.39 9.50 -9.36
C LEU A 235 0.87 8.24 -8.63
N TYR A 236 0.08 7.17 -8.59
CA TYR A 236 0.40 5.98 -7.79
C TYR A 236 1.64 5.22 -8.30
N PRO A 237 1.84 5.02 -9.63
CA PRO A 237 3.10 4.46 -10.14
C PRO A 237 4.31 5.35 -9.82
N LEU A 238 4.15 6.67 -9.87
CA LEU A 238 5.23 7.63 -9.62
C LEU A 238 5.63 7.68 -8.15
N LEU A 239 4.69 7.51 -7.22
CA LEU A 239 4.96 7.28 -5.80
C LEU A 239 5.77 5.99 -5.57
N GLY A 240 5.48 4.92 -6.32
CA GLY A 240 6.26 3.67 -6.29
C GLY A 240 7.74 3.86 -6.65
N VAL A 241 8.05 4.74 -7.61
CA VAL A 241 9.44 5.12 -7.94
C VAL A 241 10.12 5.82 -6.74
N GLY A 242 9.38 6.66 -6.01
CA GLY A 242 9.86 7.30 -4.79
C GLY A 242 10.22 6.31 -3.67
N ALA A 243 9.45 5.23 -3.49
CA ALA A 243 9.79 4.19 -2.52
C ALA A 243 11.04 3.38 -2.90
N ASN A 244 11.29 3.15 -4.19
CA ASN A 244 12.53 2.51 -4.64
C ASN A 244 13.75 3.41 -4.38
N LEU A 245 13.60 4.72 -4.57
CA LEU A 245 14.64 5.70 -4.22
C LEU A 245 14.89 5.72 -2.70
N ALA A 246 13.83 5.66 -1.88
CA ALA A 246 13.95 5.58 -0.42
C ALA A 246 14.75 4.37 0.04
N GLN A 247 14.49 3.19 -0.52
CA GLN A 247 15.24 1.95 -0.24
C GLN A 247 16.73 2.10 -0.60
N ALA A 248 17.02 2.56 -1.82
CA ALA A 248 18.40 2.78 -2.28
C ALA A 248 19.16 3.78 -1.40
N THR A 249 18.52 4.88 -0.99
CA THR A 249 19.14 5.87 -0.08
C THR A 249 19.31 5.39 1.35
N ALA A 250 18.53 4.40 1.79
CA ALA A 250 18.66 3.74 3.09
C ALA A 250 19.67 2.57 3.08
N GLY A 251 20.32 2.29 1.94
CA GLY A 251 21.36 1.26 1.82
C GLY A 251 20.83 -0.15 1.60
N ARG A 252 19.64 -0.32 1.01
CA ARG A 252 19.11 -1.59 0.49
C ARG A 252 19.11 -1.64 -1.04
#